data_AF-A0A2Z6S947-F1
#
_entry.id   AF-A0A2Z6S947-F1
#
_cell.length_a   1.000
_cell.length_b   1.000
_cell.length_c   1.000
_cell.angle_alpha   90.00
_cell.angle_beta   90.00
_cell.angle_gamma   90.00
#
_symmetry.space_group_name_H-M   'P 1'
#
loop_
_entity.id
_entity.type
_entity.pdbx_description
1 polymer ?
#
loop_
_entity_poly.entity_id
_entity_poly.type
_entity_poly.pdbx_seq_one_letter_code
_entity_poly.pdbx_strand_id
1 'polypeptide(L)'
;MDDNGDKDEIQVPESKKNEFSGFLKTLSTFTGDIYSLTCPSFLLSGVSTLEYGQYWADYPEYFAAISQPTEELERAVAVLRWYISTLYGSFASRKDKDKIEKKPFNPILGEQFLASWDDRNGSGETILFSEQVSHHPPISAVYLENQKAGVSANGHTGQKSSFKATAARIDVMQVGHVIVRMRDHQEKYLITLPSLQILGLWRGAPYVELSGTSVIQSNNYNILIEFSGKGWLSGDKHTFNGIVRKNGSKEQLYIASGIWSGKSTLENCRTNEKTIFLDIQGTQRATPIIAPEEDQNALESRKLWKYVSQAIDSGDFATASKLKSEIEQRQRDKVKNGEETILQYFDWVEEDQVFLNLNNLINNKYHIEEKYREKGSWVYKKLLFEK
;
A
#
# COMPACT_ATOMS: atom_id res chain seq x y z
N MET A 1 -20.71 -14.84 -17.77
CA MET A 1 -20.88 -13.83 -18.85
C MET A 1 -19.49 -13.48 -19.29
N ASP A 2 -19.22 -13.79 -20.55
CA ASP A 2 -17.89 -13.88 -21.14
C ASP A 2 -17.15 -12.53 -21.10
N ASP A 3 -15.94 -12.52 -20.54
CA ASP A 3 -15.02 -11.39 -20.64
C ASP A 3 -14.30 -11.43 -21.99
N ASN A 4 -15.08 -11.24 -23.06
CA ASN A 4 -14.59 -10.91 -24.40
C ASN A 4 -14.38 -9.38 -24.51
N GLY A 5 -13.60 -8.82 -23.57
CA GLY A 5 -13.51 -7.36 -23.36
C GLY A 5 -12.12 -6.72 -23.45
N ASP A 6 -11.00 -7.46 -23.48
CA ASP A 6 -9.66 -6.85 -23.60
C ASP A 6 -9.28 -6.74 -25.10
N LYS A 7 -10.05 -5.96 -25.87
CA LYS A 7 -9.55 -5.44 -27.15
C LYS A 7 -8.51 -4.37 -26.83
N ASP A 8 -7.27 -4.73 -27.13
CA ASP A 8 -6.05 -3.92 -27.09
C ASP A 8 -6.20 -2.58 -27.87
N GLU A 9 -6.90 -1.58 -27.32
CA GLU A 9 -6.83 -0.21 -27.83
C GLU A 9 -5.79 0.61 -27.05
N ILE A 10 -4.93 1.31 -27.80
CA ILE A 10 -4.00 2.29 -27.27
C ILE A 10 -4.83 3.40 -26.61
N GLN A 11 -4.77 3.52 -25.28
CA GLN A 11 -5.57 4.50 -24.53
C GLN A 11 -4.96 5.92 -24.54
N VAL A 12 -3.96 6.16 -25.41
CA VAL A 12 -3.28 7.44 -25.53
C VAL A 12 -4.08 8.37 -26.45
N PRO A 13 -4.53 9.54 -25.98
CA PRO A 13 -5.20 10.52 -26.84
C PRO A 13 -4.33 10.88 -28.05
N GLU A 14 -4.94 11.06 -29.23
CA GLU A 14 -4.20 11.32 -30.49
C GLU A 14 -3.24 12.52 -30.35
N SER A 15 -3.70 13.59 -29.69
CA SER A 15 -2.92 14.81 -29.42
C SER A 15 -1.71 14.59 -28.49
N LYS A 16 -1.64 13.44 -27.82
CA LYS A 16 -0.63 13.10 -26.80
C LYS A 16 0.35 12.01 -27.25
N LYS A 17 0.18 11.44 -28.45
CA LYS A 17 1.05 10.35 -28.96
C LYS A 17 2.54 10.74 -29.03
N ASN A 18 2.85 11.96 -29.45
CA ASN A 18 4.25 12.42 -29.53
C ASN A 18 4.89 12.60 -28.15
N GLU A 19 4.15 13.20 -27.20
CA GLU A 19 4.57 13.34 -25.78
C GLU A 19 4.84 11.96 -25.18
N PHE A 20 3.93 11.01 -25.41
CA PHE A 20 4.04 9.65 -24.93
C PHE A 20 5.21 8.89 -25.54
N SER A 21 5.39 8.93 -26.87
CA SER A 21 6.53 8.29 -27.54
C SER A 21 7.88 8.83 -27.04
N GLY A 22 7.98 10.15 -26.83
CA GLY A 22 9.13 10.78 -26.21
C GLY A 22 9.41 10.23 -24.81
N PHE A 23 8.37 10.12 -23.97
CA PHE A 23 8.48 9.53 -22.64
C PHE A 23 8.97 8.07 -22.67
N LEU A 24 8.44 7.22 -23.55
CA LEU A 24 8.90 5.82 -23.65
C LEU A 24 10.38 5.73 -24.04
N LYS A 25 10.85 6.62 -24.91
CA LYS A 25 12.26 6.70 -25.31
C LYS A 25 13.14 7.18 -24.15
N THR A 26 12.70 8.15 -23.37
CA THR A 26 13.41 8.57 -22.15
C THR A 26 13.49 7.41 -21.17
N LEU A 27 12.36 6.77 -20.89
CA LEU A 27 12.26 5.66 -19.94
C LEU A 27 13.19 4.49 -20.34
N SER A 28 13.30 4.17 -21.64
CA SER A 28 14.14 3.07 -22.12
C SER A 28 15.65 3.28 -21.95
N THR A 29 16.08 4.52 -21.79
CA THR A 29 17.49 4.89 -21.59
C THR A 29 17.80 5.31 -20.16
N PHE A 30 16.79 5.40 -19.29
CA PHE A 30 16.94 5.94 -17.95
C PHE A 30 17.53 4.92 -16.97
N THR A 31 18.52 5.35 -16.20
CA THR A 31 19.28 4.52 -15.25
C THR A 31 19.16 4.99 -13.79
N GLY A 32 18.39 6.06 -13.53
CA GLY A 32 18.21 6.64 -12.20
C GLY A 32 16.95 6.19 -11.47
N ASP A 33 16.53 6.97 -10.47
CA ASP A 33 15.28 6.77 -9.73
C ASP A 33 14.06 7.20 -10.57
N ILE A 34 13.16 6.26 -10.87
CA ILE A 34 12.01 6.49 -11.76
C ILE A 34 11.04 7.50 -11.16
N TYR A 35 11.07 7.71 -9.84
CA TYR A 35 10.29 8.76 -9.20
C TYR A 35 10.65 10.15 -9.72
N SER A 36 11.91 10.40 -10.08
CA SER A 36 12.37 11.68 -10.60
C SER A 36 12.03 11.91 -12.08
N LEU A 37 11.59 10.87 -12.80
CA LEU A 37 11.20 11.02 -14.21
C LEU A 37 9.93 11.85 -14.34
N THR A 38 9.97 12.84 -15.24
CA THR A 38 8.79 13.59 -15.63
C THR A 38 7.88 12.67 -16.45
N CYS A 39 6.66 12.48 -15.95
CA CYS A 39 5.64 11.65 -16.61
C CYS A 39 4.75 12.54 -17.48
N PRO A 40 4.29 12.07 -18.65
CA PRO A 40 3.27 12.75 -19.43
C PRO A 40 2.08 13.16 -18.59
N SER A 41 1.59 14.36 -18.89
CA SER A 41 0.51 15.02 -18.15
C SER A 41 -0.75 14.16 -17.94
N PHE A 42 -1.15 13.42 -18.98
CA PHE A 42 -2.33 12.55 -18.94
C PHE A 42 -2.17 11.29 -18.06
N LEU A 43 -0.93 10.97 -17.66
CA LEU A 43 -0.59 9.88 -16.75
C LEU A 43 -0.39 10.37 -15.31
N LEU A 44 -0.65 11.63 -15.00
CA LEU A 44 -0.57 12.17 -13.64
C LEU A 44 -1.91 11.99 -12.92
N SER A 45 -1.83 11.60 -11.65
CA SER A 45 -2.96 11.60 -10.73
C SER A 45 -2.98 12.91 -9.94
N GLY A 46 -4.17 13.43 -9.66
CA GLY A 46 -4.38 14.59 -8.77
C GLY A 46 -4.33 14.24 -7.28
N VAL A 47 -3.70 13.12 -6.91
CA VAL A 47 -3.71 12.58 -5.54
C VAL A 47 -2.29 12.35 -5.05
N SER A 48 -2.02 12.73 -3.81
CA SER A 48 -0.75 12.43 -3.15
C SER A 48 -0.65 10.94 -2.80
N THR A 49 0.54 10.35 -2.95
CA THR A 49 0.77 8.97 -2.52
C THR A 49 0.50 8.80 -1.02
N LEU A 50 0.60 9.86 -0.22
CA LEU A 50 0.33 9.81 1.22
C LEU A 50 -1.13 9.45 1.54
N GLU A 51 -2.06 9.84 0.67
CA GLU A 51 -3.48 9.46 0.80
C GLU A 51 -3.69 7.95 0.63
N TYR A 52 -2.74 7.21 0.05
CA TYR A 52 -2.87 5.75 -0.14
C TYR A 52 -2.85 5.00 1.19
N GLY A 53 -2.42 5.64 2.29
CA GLY A 53 -2.61 5.10 3.63
C GLY A 53 -4.07 4.73 3.92
N GLN A 54 -5.04 5.46 3.34
CA GLN A 54 -6.48 5.22 3.54
C GLN A 54 -6.91 3.80 3.14
N TYR A 55 -6.24 3.19 2.17
CA TYR A 55 -6.61 1.87 1.66
C TYR A 55 -6.43 0.73 2.68
N TRP A 56 -5.65 0.97 3.74
CA TRP A 56 -5.53 0.04 4.88
C TRP A 56 -6.80 -0.03 5.74
N ALA A 57 -7.73 0.93 5.56
CA ALA A 57 -9.04 0.98 6.20
C ALA A 57 -10.20 1.06 5.19
N ASP A 58 -10.03 0.57 3.96
CA ASP A 58 -11.15 0.42 3.00
C ASP A 58 -12.27 -0.49 3.57
N TYR A 59 -11.91 -1.40 4.48
CA TYR A 59 -12.81 -2.33 5.16
C TYR A 59 -12.52 -2.34 6.68
N PRO A 60 -12.92 -1.29 7.43
CA PRO A 60 -12.58 -1.15 8.85
C PRO A 60 -13.14 -2.28 9.71
N GLU A 61 -14.23 -2.93 9.28
CA GLU A 61 -14.78 -4.11 9.95
C GLU A 61 -13.81 -5.31 9.96
N TYR A 62 -12.99 -5.50 8.92
CA TYR A 62 -12.00 -6.57 8.89
C TYR A 62 -10.80 -6.25 9.79
N PHE A 63 -10.43 -4.98 9.90
CA PHE A 63 -9.42 -4.54 10.85
C PHE A 63 -9.89 -4.77 12.29
N ALA A 64 -11.08 -4.30 12.63
CA ALA A 64 -11.68 -4.48 13.95
C ALA A 64 -11.90 -5.96 14.31
N ALA A 65 -12.15 -6.82 13.33
CA ALA A 65 -12.35 -8.26 13.56
C ALA A 65 -11.08 -9.00 14.01
N ILE A 66 -9.88 -8.40 13.88
CA ILE A 66 -8.61 -9.05 14.23
C ILE A 66 -8.56 -9.49 15.70
N SER A 67 -9.09 -8.67 16.61
CA SER A 67 -9.01 -8.91 18.06
C SER A 67 -10.12 -9.82 18.60
N GLN A 68 -11.13 -10.15 17.79
CA GLN A 68 -12.32 -10.87 18.24
C GLN A 68 -12.09 -12.36 18.55
N PRO A 69 -11.33 -13.13 17.74
CA PRO A 69 -11.15 -14.56 18.00
C PRO A 69 -10.37 -14.84 19.29
N THR A 70 -10.76 -15.89 20.02
CA THR A 70 -10.08 -16.35 21.24
C THR A 70 -8.79 -17.12 20.94
N GLU A 71 -8.75 -17.85 19.83
CA GLU A 71 -7.59 -18.65 19.43
C GLU A 71 -6.63 -17.83 18.56
N GLU A 72 -5.32 -17.88 18.85
CA GLU A 72 -4.31 -17.11 18.09
C GLU A 72 -4.26 -17.52 16.61
N LEU A 73 -4.54 -18.79 16.29
CA LEU A 73 -4.62 -19.25 14.89
C LEU A 73 -5.72 -18.51 14.12
N GLU A 74 -6.88 -18.31 14.73
CA GLU A 74 -8.00 -17.61 14.11
C GLU A 74 -7.70 -16.11 13.97
N ARG A 75 -7.02 -15.52 14.94
CA ARG A 75 -6.50 -14.13 14.84
C ARG A 75 -5.47 -14.00 13.72
N ALA A 76 -4.57 -14.96 13.55
CA ALA A 76 -3.61 -14.97 12.43
C ALA A 76 -4.33 -14.99 11.07
N VAL A 77 -5.40 -15.78 10.94
CA VAL A 77 -6.26 -15.80 9.75
C VAL A 77 -7.02 -14.48 9.59
N ALA A 78 -7.45 -13.83 10.67
CA ALA A 78 -8.09 -12.52 10.63
C ALA A 78 -7.12 -11.41 10.17
N VAL A 79 -5.86 -11.42 10.63
CA VAL A 79 -4.80 -10.52 10.15
C VAL A 79 -4.55 -10.74 8.66
N LEU A 80 -4.48 -11.99 8.21
CA LEU A 80 -4.40 -12.31 6.78
C LEU A 80 -5.59 -11.74 6.00
N ARG A 81 -6.81 -11.90 6.52
CA ARG A 81 -8.03 -11.41 5.85
C ARG A 81 -7.99 -9.89 5.71
N TRP A 82 -7.69 -9.18 6.79
CA TRP A 82 -7.53 -7.74 6.76
C TRP A 82 -6.45 -7.33 5.77
N TYR A 83 -5.25 -7.90 5.84
CA TYR A 83 -4.14 -7.56 4.94
C TYR A 83 -4.50 -7.74 3.47
N ILE A 84 -5.06 -8.89 3.07
CA ILE A 84 -5.48 -9.13 1.69
C ILE A 84 -6.57 -8.13 1.26
N SER A 85 -7.48 -7.75 2.16
CA SER A 85 -8.53 -6.76 1.84
C SER A 85 -8.00 -5.37 1.50
N THR A 86 -6.81 -4.99 2.00
CA THR A 86 -6.17 -3.70 1.71
C THR A 86 -5.64 -3.60 0.28
N LEU A 87 -5.37 -4.74 -0.37
CA LEU A 87 -4.65 -4.79 -1.63
C LEU A 87 -5.43 -4.19 -2.80
N TYR A 88 -6.76 -4.33 -2.79
CA TYR A 88 -7.62 -3.79 -3.84
C TYR A 88 -7.56 -2.26 -3.89
N GLY A 89 -7.81 -1.60 -2.76
CA GLY A 89 -7.65 -0.14 -2.64
C GLY A 89 -6.27 0.30 -3.08
N SER A 90 -5.25 -0.36 -2.52
CA SER A 90 -3.84 -0.03 -2.71
C SER A 90 -3.35 -0.19 -4.15
N PHE A 91 -3.83 -1.18 -4.91
CA PHE A 91 -3.19 -1.57 -6.17
C PHE A 91 -4.13 -1.74 -7.38
N ALA A 92 -5.45 -1.78 -7.20
CA ALA A 92 -6.40 -2.05 -8.30
C ALA A 92 -7.53 -1.02 -8.43
N SER A 93 -7.97 -0.40 -7.34
CA SER A 93 -9.22 0.39 -7.31
C SER A 93 -9.23 1.63 -8.21
N ARG A 94 -8.07 2.15 -8.59
CA ARG A 94 -7.97 3.34 -9.46
C ARG A 94 -8.37 3.04 -10.90
N LYS A 95 -8.25 1.79 -11.35
CA LYS A 95 -8.77 1.36 -12.65
C LYS A 95 -10.28 1.55 -12.76
N ASP A 96 -11.02 1.50 -11.66
CA ASP A 96 -12.48 1.65 -11.73
C ASP A 96 -12.87 3.09 -12.12
N LYS A 97 -12.09 4.08 -11.68
CA LYS A 97 -12.32 5.50 -11.95
C LYS A 97 -11.67 5.97 -13.25
N ASP A 98 -10.39 5.64 -13.43
CA ASP A 98 -9.54 6.18 -14.49
C ASP A 98 -9.21 5.18 -15.61
N LYS A 99 -9.66 3.93 -15.49
CA LYS A 99 -9.34 2.78 -16.37
C LYS A 99 -7.86 2.37 -16.42
N ILE A 100 -6.94 3.23 -15.98
CA ILE A 100 -5.49 3.02 -15.98
C ILE A 100 -4.88 3.50 -14.66
N GLU A 101 -3.71 2.96 -14.32
CA GLU A 101 -2.90 3.46 -13.21
C GLU A 101 -2.26 4.81 -13.56
N LYS A 102 -2.23 5.75 -12.63
CA LYS A 102 -1.64 7.08 -12.85
C LYS A 102 -0.56 7.34 -11.81
N LYS A 103 0.44 8.13 -12.16
CA LYS A 103 1.52 8.53 -11.26
C LYS A 103 0.97 9.51 -10.20
N PRO A 104 0.90 9.12 -8.90
CA PRO A 104 0.53 10.03 -7.82
C PRO A 104 1.62 11.09 -7.57
N PHE A 105 1.28 12.12 -6.79
CA PHE A 105 2.29 13.06 -6.30
C PHE A 105 3.24 12.35 -5.32
N ASN A 106 4.52 12.68 -5.42
CA ASN A 106 5.49 12.33 -4.39
C ASN A 106 5.28 13.29 -3.21
N PRO A 107 4.94 12.81 -2.00
CA PRO A 107 4.66 13.69 -0.89
C PRO A 107 5.90 14.51 -0.48
N ILE A 108 5.68 15.72 0.03
CA ILE A 108 6.74 16.55 0.62
C ILE A 108 7.08 16.08 2.03
N LEU A 109 8.28 16.34 2.54
CA LEU A 109 8.63 16.03 3.93
C LEU A 109 7.67 16.74 4.91
N GLY A 110 7.11 15.98 5.86
CA GLY A 110 6.14 16.47 6.85
C GLY A 110 4.72 16.65 6.31
N GLU A 111 4.45 16.27 5.06
CA GLU A 111 3.06 16.19 4.56
C GLU A 111 2.25 15.22 5.43
N GLN A 112 0.97 15.54 5.63
CA GLN A 112 0.06 14.81 6.53
C GLN A 112 -1.21 14.38 5.78
N PHE A 113 -1.75 13.22 6.14
CA PHE A 113 -3.08 12.82 5.74
C PHE A 113 -3.79 12.15 6.91
N LEU A 114 -4.90 12.76 7.34
CA LEU A 114 -5.69 12.33 8.48
C LEU A 114 -7.08 11.92 8.00
N ALA A 115 -7.56 10.78 8.48
CA ALA A 115 -8.88 10.28 8.13
C ALA A 115 -9.48 9.47 9.27
N SER A 116 -10.81 9.38 9.30
CA SER A 116 -11.53 8.43 10.14
C SER A 116 -12.62 7.71 9.35
N TRP A 117 -13.12 6.63 9.92
CA TRP A 117 -14.27 5.88 9.42
C TRP A 117 -15.21 5.63 10.59
N ASP A 118 -16.47 5.98 10.39
CA ASP A 118 -17.54 5.76 11.37
C ASP A 118 -17.69 4.28 11.73
N ASP A 119 -18.37 4.02 12.86
CA ASP A 119 -18.71 2.67 13.30
C ASP A 119 -19.51 1.93 12.22
N ARG A 120 -18.93 0.84 11.70
CA ARG A 120 -19.58 -0.04 10.72
C ARG A 120 -19.92 -1.37 11.36
N ASN A 121 -21.21 -1.69 11.46
CA ASN A 121 -21.70 -2.95 12.05
C ASN A 121 -21.27 -3.15 13.52
N GLY A 122 -21.08 -2.06 14.28
CA GLY A 122 -20.68 -2.14 15.68
C GLY A 122 -19.17 -2.30 15.89
N SER A 123 -18.34 -2.24 14.84
CA SER A 123 -16.87 -2.32 14.92
C SER A 123 -16.23 -1.15 15.67
N GLY A 124 -16.94 -0.03 15.82
CA GLY A 124 -16.39 1.22 16.36
C GLY A 124 -15.62 2.02 15.32
N GLU A 125 -15.34 3.28 15.68
CA GLU A 125 -14.57 4.21 14.86
C GLU A 125 -13.15 3.67 14.63
N THR A 126 -12.68 3.81 13.39
CA THR A 126 -11.28 3.59 13.02
C THR A 126 -10.69 4.93 12.59
N ILE A 127 -9.53 5.30 13.15
CA ILE A 127 -8.84 6.53 12.76
C ILE A 127 -7.48 6.21 12.15
N LEU A 128 -7.01 7.12 11.29
CA LEU A 128 -5.75 7.00 10.57
C LEU A 128 -4.94 8.29 10.64
N PHE A 129 -3.66 8.12 10.91
CA PHE A 129 -2.64 9.15 10.77
C PHE A 129 -1.61 8.69 9.74
N SER A 130 -1.34 9.51 8.73
CA SER A 130 -0.31 9.28 7.73
C SER A 130 0.59 10.50 7.64
N GLU A 131 1.90 10.30 7.63
CA GLU A 131 2.89 11.38 7.55
C GLU A 131 4.06 10.99 6.64
N GLN A 132 4.50 11.91 5.80
CA GLN A 132 5.73 11.73 5.03
C GLN A 132 6.94 12.00 5.92
N VAL A 133 7.56 10.94 6.41
CA VAL A 133 8.66 11.00 7.41
C VAL A 133 10.05 11.13 6.78
N SER A 134 10.18 10.85 5.49
CA SER A 134 11.42 11.06 4.73
C SER A 134 11.12 11.38 3.27
N HIS A 135 11.91 12.26 2.64
CA HIS A 135 11.79 12.59 1.21
C HIS A 135 12.90 11.96 0.34
N HIS A 136 14.10 11.77 0.89
CA HIS A 136 15.23 11.16 0.19
C HIS A 136 15.94 10.14 1.10
N PRO A 137 15.60 8.83 1.01
CA PRO A 137 14.56 8.24 0.14
C PRO A 137 13.13 8.58 0.61
N PRO A 138 12.11 8.50 -0.26
CA PRO A 138 10.73 8.74 0.14
C PRO A 138 10.22 7.61 1.04
N ILE A 139 9.75 7.97 2.24
CA ILE A 139 9.13 7.06 3.21
C ILE A 139 7.88 7.72 3.77
N SER A 140 6.76 7.01 3.71
CA SER A 140 5.50 7.39 4.34
C SER A 140 5.25 6.48 5.53
N ALA A 141 4.92 7.04 6.69
CA ALA A 141 4.51 6.29 7.88
C ALA A 141 2.98 6.39 8.04
N VAL A 142 2.36 5.30 8.48
CA VAL A 142 0.91 5.16 8.67
C VAL A 142 0.63 4.51 10.01
N TYR A 143 -0.39 5.02 10.70
CA TYR A 143 -0.93 4.45 11.92
C TYR A 143 -2.44 4.36 11.82
N LEU A 144 -2.98 3.20 12.14
CA LEU A 144 -4.41 2.95 12.29
C LEU A 144 -4.71 2.51 13.71
N GLU A 145 -5.82 2.98 14.28
CA GLU A 145 -6.33 2.46 15.53
C GLU A 145 -7.85 2.34 15.50
N ASN A 146 -8.35 1.30 16.19
CA ASN A 146 -9.74 1.19 16.58
C ASN A 146 -9.77 0.85 18.08
N GLN A 147 -10.08 1.85 18.90
CA GLN A 147 -10.00 1.73 20.35
C GLN A 147 -11.08 0.80 20.93
N LYS A 148 -12.28 0.80 20.34
CA LYS A 148 -13.40 -0.06 20.75
C LYS A 148 -13.05 -1.53 20.54
N ALA A 149 -12.58 -1.87 19.34
CA ALA A 149 -12.11 -3.20 19.00
C ALA A 149 -10.78 -3.57 19.70
N GLY A 150 -10.00 -2.58 20.15
CA GLY A 150 -8.74 -2.83 20.83
C GLY A 150 -7.65 -3.34 19.89
N VAL A 151 -7.58 -2.79 18.67
CA VAL A 151 -6.57 -3.14 17.65
C VAL A 151 -5.89 -1.87 17.12
N SER A 152 -4.59 -1.95 16.88
CA SER A 152 -3.83 -0.91 16.19
C SER A 152 -2.85 -1.51 15.18
N ALA A 153 -2.52 -0.76 14.13
CA ALA A 153 -1.50 -1.11 13.16
C ALA A 153 -0.59 0.10 12.91
N ASN A 154 0.71 -0.10 13.07
CA ASN A 154 1.72 0.91 12.77
C ASN A 154 2.62 0.35 11.67
N GLY A 155 2.91 1.15 10.64
CA GLY A 155 3.85 0.76 9.62
C GLY A 155 4.38 1.92 8.82
N HIS A 156 5.36 1.63 7.99
CA HIS A 156 5.91 2.59 7.04
C HIS A 156 6.24 1.89 5.73
N THR A 157 6.27 2.66 4.65
CA THR A 157 6.66 2.16 3.35
C THR A 157 7.50 3.15 2.58
N GLY A 158 8.55 2.64 1.95
CA GLY A 158 9.30 3.30 0.89
C GLY A 158 9.34 2.40 -0.35
N GLN A 159 9.81 2.94 -1.47
CA GLN A 159 9.89 2.18 -2.72
C GLN A 159 11.25 2.31 -3.39
N LYS A 160 11.74 1.19 -3.93
CA LYS A 160 12.89 1.16 -4.84
C LYS A 160 12.42 0.60 -6.17
N SER A 161 12.60 1.38 -7.24
CA SER A 161 12.07 1.04 -8.56
C SER A 161 13.19 0.88 -9.59
N SER A 162 12.99 0.01 -10.58
CA SER A 162 13.91 -0.17 -11.70
C SER A 162 13.14 -0.47 -12.98
N PHE A 163 13.59 0.10 -14.11
CA PHE A 163 12.94 -0.10 -15.39
C PHE A 163 13.58 -1.28 -16.11
N LYS A 164 12.75 -2.18 -16.63
CA LYS A 164 13.18 -3.36 -17.40
C LYS A 164 12.75 -3.18 -18.85
N ALA A 165 13.60 -2.55 -19.66
CA ALA A 165 13.31 -2.23 -21.05
C ALA A 165 12.91 -3.46 -21.89
N THR A 166 13.59 -4.59 -21.71
CA THR A 166 13.31 -5.86 -22.41
C THR A 166 11.95 -6.45 -22.06
N ALA A 167 11.44 -6.19 -20.86
CA ALA A 167 10.14 -6.65 -20.38
C ALA A 167 9.05 -5.56 -20.40
N ALA A 168 9.38 -4.36 -20.91
CA ALA A 168 8.47 -3.22 -21.00
C ALA A 168 7.73 -2.89 -19.69
N ARG A 169 8.42 -3.01 -18.54
CA ARG A 169 7.81 -2.86 -17.21
C ARG A 169 8.70 -2.13 -16.22
N ILE A 170 8.08 -1.60 -15.17
CA ILE A 170 8.79 -1.09 -13.99
C ILE A 170 8.65 -2.11 -12.87
N ASP A 171 9.77 -2.60 -12.34
CA ASP A 171 9.80 -3.42 -11.15
C ASP A 171 9.92 -2.51 -9.92
N VAL A 172 9.03 -2.68 -8.95
CA VAL A 172 8.99 -1.90 -7.72
C VAL A 172 9.11 -2.85 -6.53
N MET A 173 10.09 -2.58 -5.69
CA MET A 173 10.27 -3.22 -4.40
C MET A 173 9.77 -2.27 -3.32
N GLN A 174 8.75 -2.70 -2.57
CA GLN A 174 8.35 -2.01 -1.36
C GLN A 174 9.34 -2.37 -0.24
N VAL A 175 9.73 -1.34 0.50
CA VAL A 175 10.57 -1.41 1.70
C VAL A 175 9.72 -0.94 2.88
N GLY A 176 10.01 -1.41 4.08
CA GLY A 176 9.22 -1.20 5.29
C GLY A 176 8.28 -2.36 5.60
N HIS A 177 7.46 -2.17 6.62
CA HIS A 177 6.63 -3.21 7.22
C HIS A 177 5.47 -2.62 8.00
N VAL A 178 4.55 -3.50 8.42
CA VAL A 178 3.44 -3.16 9.32
C VAL A 178 3.46 -4.08 10.51
N ILE A 179 3.23 -3.54 11.71
CA ILE A 179 3.08 -4.29 12.95
C ILE A 179 1.67 -4.05 13.50
N VAL A 180 0.92 -5.14 13.63
CA VAL A 180 -0.41 -5.16 14.26
C VAL A 180 -0.26 -5.51 15.75
N ARG A 181 -0.97 -4.76 16.58
CA ARG A 181 -1.04 -4.92 18.04
C ARG A 181 -2.49 -4.98 18.49
N MET A 182 -2.74 -5.68 19.58
CA MET A 182 -4.06 -5.79 20.19
C MET A 182 -3.97 -5.50 21.68
N ARG A 183 -5.03 -4.91 22.24
CA ARG A 183 -5.08 -4.56 23.67
C ARG A 183 -5.07 -5.79 24.57
N ASP A 184 -5.86 -6.79 24.18
CA ASP A 184 -6.25 -7.90 25.06
C ASP A 184 -5.47 -9.20 24.74
N HIS A 185 -4.53 -9.14 23.80
CA HIS A 185 -3.71 -10.28 23.34
C HIS A 185 -2.24 -9.88 23.25
N GLN A 186 -1.33 -10.75 23.69
CA GLN A 186 0.10 -10.41 23.80
C GLN A 186 0.87 -10.50 22.48
N GLU A 187 0.42 -11.36 21.56
CA GLU A 187 1.10 -11.54 20.30
C GLU A 187 0.97 -10.30 19.41
N LYS A 188 2.01 -10.10 18.61
CA LYS A 188 2.13 -9.03 17.63
C LYS A 188 2.36 -9.68 16.27
N TYR A 189 1.86 -9.07 15.21
CA TYR A 189 2.01 -9.60 13.85
C TYR A 189 2.80 -8.63 13.00
N LEU A 190 3.96 -9.09 12.51
CA LEU A 190 4.75 -8.37 11.51
C LEU A 190 4.29 -8.78 10.12
N ILE A 191 3.99 -7.80 9.27
CA ILE A 191 3.59 -7.99 7.87
C ILE A 191 4.66 -7.36 6.97
N THR A 192 5.23 -8.16 6.06
CA THR A 192 6.12 -7.65 5.01
C THR A 192 5.37 -7.32 3.74
N LEU A 193 5.83 -6.29 3.03
CA LEU A 193 5.15 -5.77 1.85
C LEU A 193 5.58 -6.51 0.56
N PRO A 194 4.69 -6.63 -0.43
CA PRO A 194 4.97 -7.37 -1.65
C PRO A 194 5.80 -6.53 -2.63
N SER A 195 6.46 -7.19 -3.58
CA SER A 195 6.95 -6.50 -4.77
C SER A 195 5.79 -6.29 -5.75
N LEU A 196 5.91 -5.32 -6.64
CA LEU A 196 4.93 -5.09 -7.70
C LEU A 196 5.60 -4.76 -9.02
N GLN A 197 4.84 -4.94 -10.10
CA GLN A 197 5.24 -4.64 -11.46
C GLN A 197 4.24 -3.66 -12.05
N ILE A 198 4.72 -2.58 -12.67
CA ILE A 198 3.89 -1.70 -13.50
C ILE A 198 4.03 -2.16 -14.94
N LEU A 199 2.96 -2.78 -15.45
CA LEU A 199 2.83 -3.36 -16.78
C LEU A 199 2.01 -2.43 -17.69
N GLY A 200 1.90 -2.74 -18.99
CA GLY A 200 1.02 -2.01 -19.91
C GLY A 200 1.52 -0.62 -20.33
N LEU A 201 2.74 -0.25 -19.92
CA LEU A 201 3.33 1.07 -20.19
C LEU A 201 3.39 1.41 -21.66
N TRP A 202 3.75 0.48 -22.56
CA TRP A 202 3.88 0.75 -24.01
C TRP A 202 2.54 0.96 -24.72
N ARG A 203 1.44 0.53 -24.11
CA ARG A 203 0.07 0.71 -24.65
C ARG A 203 -0.62 1.96 -24.11
N GLY A 204 0.03 2.66 -23.19
CA GLY A 204 -0.55 3.81 -22.49
C GLY A 204 -1.65 3.41 -21.51
N ALA A 205 -1.70 2.13 -21.13
CA ALA A 205 -2.66 1.58 -20.18
C ALA A 205 -1.91 0.91 -19.02
N PRO A 206 -1.15 1.68 -18.23
CA PRO A 206 -0.41 1.15 -17.10
C PRO A 206 -1.32 0.45 -16.08
N TYR A 207 -0.81 -0.63 -15.49
CA TYR A 207 -1.46 -1.29 -14.36
C TYR A 207 -0.47 -1.98 -13.43
N VAL A 208 -0.89 -2.15 -12.17
CA VAL A 208 -0.12 -2.87 -11.17
C VAL A 208 -0.44 -4.36 -11.19
N GLU A 209 0.59 -5.18 -11.08
CA GLU A 209 0.51 -6.61 -10.75
C GLU A 209 1.40 -6.88 -9.53
N LEU A 210 0.84 -7.51 -8.49
CA LEU A 210 1.63 -7.94 -7.34
C LEU A 210 2.50 -9.16 -7.69
N SER A 211 3.69 -9.23 -7.09
CA SER A 211 4.64 -10.30 -7.37
C SER A 211 5.50 -10.64 -6.14
N GLY A 212 6.15 -11.80 -6.19
CA GLY A 212 6.98 -12.28 -5.10
C GLY A 212 6.13 -12.65 -3.89
N THR A 213 6.64 -12.36 -2.70
CA THR A 213 6.10 -12.93 -1.46
C THR A 213 5.97 -11.88 -0.37
N SER A 214 4.86 -11.94 0.37
CA SER A 214 4.69 -11.31 1.69
C SER A 214 4.66 -12.38 2.78
N VAL A 215 5.05 -12.00 4.00
CA VAL A 215 5.00 -12.86 5.17
C VAL A 215 4.26 -12.14 6.28
N ILE A 216 3.36 -12.86 6.94
CA ILE A 216 2.77 -12.46 8.23
C ILE A 216 3.38 -13.35 9.30
N GLN A 217 4.04 -12.77 10.30
CA GLN A 217 4.79 -13.49 11.32
C GLN A 217 4.35 -13.08 12.73
N SER A 218 3.97 -14.06 13.56
CA SER A 218 3.85 -13.94 15.02
C SER A 218 4.83 -14.90 15.71
N ASN A 219 4.80 -14.98 17.04
CA ASN A 219 5.62 -15.92 17.79
C ASN A 219 5.22 -17.39 17.56
N ASN A 220 3.93 -17.67 17.30
CA ASN A 220 3.44 -19.05 17.14
C ASN A 220 3.06 -19.42 15.70
N TYR A 221 2.77 -18.44 14.84
CA TYR A 221 2.32 -18.70 13.46
C TYR A 221 3.10 -17.90 12.43
N ASN A 222 3.17 -18.46 11.23
CA ASN A 222 3.69 -17.82 10.03
C ASN A 222 2.73 -18.05 8.87
N ILE A 223 2.60 -17.05 8.01
CA ILE A 223 1.78 -17.11 6.80
C ILE A 223 2.64 -16.65 5.65
N LEU A 224 2.90 -17.55 4.70
CA LEU A 224 3.60 -17.24 3.45
C LEU A 224 2.57 -16.93 2.37
N ILE A 225 2.64 -15.74 1.78
CA ILE A 225 1.69 -15.27 0.75
C ILE A 225 2.46 -15.07 -0.55
N GLU A 226 2.17 -15.91 -1.54
CA GLU A 226 2.76 -15.81 -2.88
C GLU A 226 1.78 -15.10 -3.81
N PHE A 227 2.27 -14.09 -4.54
CA PHE A 227 1.48 -13.34 -5.52
C PHE A 227 1.89 -13.72 -6.94
N SER A 228 0.89 -13.90 -7.81
CA SER A 228 1.07 -14.22 -9.22
C SER A 228 0.04 -13.53 -10.11
N GLY A 229 0.39 -13.32 -11.37
CA GLY A 229 -0.48 -12.74 -12.39
C GLY A 229 -0.60 -13.61 -13.65
N LYS A 230 -1.18 -13.03 -14.69
CA LYS A 230 -1.44 -13.68 -15.98
C LYS A 230 -0.15 -14.29 -16.57
N GLY A 231 -0.18 -15.58 -16.89
CA GLY A 231 0.97 -16.34 -17.40
C GLY A 231 1.57 -17.34 -16.41
N TRP A 232 1.10 -17.36 -15.17
CA TRP A 232 1.34 -18.46 -14.22
C TRP A 232 0.26 -19.57 -14.39
N LEU A 233 0.43 -20.71 -13.72
CA LEU A 233 -0.42 -21.92 -13.87
C LEU A 233 -1.95 -21.67 -13.82
N SER A 234 -2.41 -20.62 -13.13
CA SER A 234 -3.83 -20.24 -13.03
C SER A 234 -4.38 -19.46 -14.23
N GLY A 235 -3.54 -18.76 -14.99
CA GLY A 235 -3.97 -17.90 -16.11
C GLY A 235 -4.63 -16.57 -15.72
N ASP A 236 -5.12 -16.43 -14.48
CA ASP A 236 -5.81 -15.23 -13.97
C ASP A 236 -4.83 -14.11 -13.54
N LYS A 237 -5.28 -12.85 -13.65
CA LYS A 237 -4.59 -11.69 -13.06
C LYS A 237 -4.87 -11.64 -11.56
N HIS A 238 -3.99 -11.01 -10.80
CA HIS A 238 -4.24 -10.62 -9.41
C HIS A 238 -4.48 -11.80 -8.46
N THR A 239 -3.75 -12.90 -8.65
CA THR A 239 -3.88 -14.11 -7.83
C THR A 239 -2.95 -14.10 -6.63
N PHE A 240 -3.36 -14.79 -5.56
CA PHE A 240 -2.51 -15.07 -4.41
C PHE A 240 -2.74 -16.47 -3.85
N ASN A 241 -1.75 -16.97 -3.13
CA ASN A 241 -1.81 -18.18 -2.33
C ASN A 241 -1.13 -17.97 -0.97
N GLY A 242 -1.92 -17.91 0.10
CA GLY A 242 -1.49 -17.70 1.48
C GLY A 242 -1.58 -18.99 2.30
N ILE A 243 -0.45 -19.49 2.80
CA ILE A 243 -0.41 -20.75 3.57
C ILE A 243 -0.08 -20.46 5.04
N VAL A 244 -1.02 -20.80 5.92
CA VAL A 244 -0.90 -20.62 7.38
C VAL A 244 -0.28 -21.87 8.01
N ARG A 245 0.78 -21.68 8.81
CA ARG A 245 1.47 -22.76 9.53
C ARG A 245 1.79 -22.35 10.96
N LYS A 246 1.87 -23.34 11.85
CA LYS A 246 2.53 -23.16 13.16
C LYS A 246 4.04 -23.04 12.95
N ASN A 247 4.70 -22.19 13.72
CA ASN A 247 6.15 -22.05 13.68
C ASN A 247 6.84 -23.38 14.05
N GLY A 248 7.92 -23.71 13.33
CA GLY A 248 8.60 -25.00 13.44
C GLY A 248 7.88 -26.19 12.77
N SER A 249 6.63 -26.04 12.32
CA SER A 249 5.91 -27.10 11.60
C SER A 249 5.90 -26.89 10.08
N LYS A 250 5.92 -28.00 9.34
CA LYS A 250 5.66 -28.03 7.89
C LYS A 250 4.17 -28.21 7.57
N GLU A 251 3.38 -28.64 8.55
CA GLU A 251 1.93 -28.84 8.42
C GLU A 251 1.24 -27.55 8.01
N GLN A 252 0.40 -27.64 6.99
CA GLN A 252 -0.44 -26.55 6.52
C GLN A 252 -1.75 -26.62 7.31
N LEU A 253 -2.12 -25.53 7.96
CA LEU A 253 -3.33 -25.46 8.77
C LEU A 253 -4.49 -24.91 7.92
N TYR A 254 -4.21 -23.82 7.21
CA TYR A 254 -5.14 -23.19 6.28
C TYR A 254 -4.44 -22.74 5.00
N ILE A 255 -5.18 -22.73 3.91
CA ILE A 255 -4.78 -22.13 2.63
C ILE A 255 -5.84 -21.11 2.24
N ALA A 256 -5.46 -19.83 2.15
CA ALA A 256 -6.28 -18.78 1.55
C ALA A 256 -5.81 -18.53 0.12
N SER A 257 -6.66 -18.73 -0.88
CA SER A 257 -6.26 -18.55 -2.28
C SER A 257 -7.40 -18.04 -3.15
N GLY A 258 -7.03 -17.37 -4.24
CA GLY A 258 -7.95 -16.80 -5.22
C GLY A 258 -7.43 -15.49 -5.78
N ILE A 259 -8.34 -14.56 -6.08
CA ILE A 259 -8.04 -13.25 -6.67
C ILE A 259 -8.11 -12.19 -5.57
N TRP A 260 -7.00 -11.52 -5.25
CA TRP A 260 -6.94 -10.52 -4.17
C TRP A 260 -7.75 -9.26 -4.48
N SER A 261 -8.03 -9.00 -5.77
CA SER A 261 -8.92 -7.93 -6.23
C SER A 261 -10.38 -8.38 -6.41
N GLY A 262 -10.72 -9.60 -6.01
CA GLY A 262 -12.01 -10.24 -6.31
C GLY A 262 -12.41 -11.23 -5.23
N LYS A 263 -12.68 -12.48 -5.64
CA LYS A 263 -13.10 -13.55 -4.73
C LYS A 263 -11.95 -14.47 -4.37
N SER A 264 -11.95 -14.91 -3.12
CA SER A 264 -11.01 -15.91 -2.61
C SER A 264 -11.68 -16.85 -1.63
N THR A 265 -11.03 -17.98 -1.39
CA THR A 265 -11.51 -19.07 -0.54
C THR A 265 -10.50 -19.38 0.55
N LEU A 266 -10.99 -19.88 1.68
CA LEU A 266 -10.19 -20.38 2.79
C LEU A 266 -10.46 -21.87 2.94
N GLU A 267 -9.41 -22.68 2.79
CA GLU A 267 -9.43 -24.12 2.97
C GLU A 267 -8.84 -24.49 4.33
N ASN A 268 -9.57 -25.28 5.13
CA ASN A 268 -9.03 -25.95 6.31
C ASN A 268 -8.36 -27.26 5.87
N CYS A 269 -7.04 -27.35 5.96
CA CYS A 269 -6.29 -28.50 5.42
C CYS A 269 -6.51 -29.81 6.18
N ARG A 270 -7.06 -29.76 7.39
CA ARG A 270 -7.37 -30.96 8.18
C ARG A 270 -8.73 -31.54 7.81
N THR A 271 -9.72 -30.70 7.54
CA THR A 271 -11.09 -31.14 7.21
C THR A 271 -11.39 -31.13 5.71
N ASN A 272 -10.54 -30.48 4.90
CA ASN A 272 -10.77 -30.13 3.50
C ASN A 272 -12.00 -29.24 3.26
N GLU A 273 -12.52 -28.61 4.31
CA GLU A 273 -13.63 -27.68 4.20
C GLU A 273 -13.17 -26.37 3.54
N LYS A 274 -13.95 -25.89 2.56
CA LYS A 274 -13.71 -24.63 1.85
C LYS A 274 -14.83 -23.64 2.11
N THR A 275 -14.45 -22.45 2.54
CA THR A 275 -15.38 -21.33 2.78
C THR A 275 -14.96 -20.10 1.98
N ILE A 276 -15.85 -19.13 1.83
CA ILE A 276 -15.51 -17.84 1.23
C ILE A 276 -14.55 -17.11 2.18
N PHE A 277 -13.42 -16.66 1.67
CA PHE A 277 -12.46 -15.89 2.46
C PHE A 277 -12.72 -14.39 2.35
N LEU A 278 -12.79 -13.88 1.12
CA LEU A 278 -13.11 -12.50 0.76
C LEU A 278 -13.92 -12.47 -0.54
N ASP A 279 -14.85 -11.51 -0.62
CA ASP A 279 -15.52 -11.09 -1.85
C ASP A 279 -15.41 -9.56 -1.96
N ILE A 280 -14.25 -9.09 -2.44
CA ILE A 280 -13.89 -7.67 -2.47
C ILE A 280 -14.82 -6.87 -3.39
N GLN A 281 -15.20 -7.44 -4.53
CA GLN A 281 -16.10 -6.77 -5.49
C GLN A 281 -17.55 -6.75 -5.00
N GLY A 282 -17.96 -7.76 -4.22
CA GLY A 282 -19.27 -7.79 -3.58
C GLY A 282 -19.40 -6.94 -2.33
N THR A 283 -18.29 -6.42 -1.79
CA THR A 283 -18.27 -5.68 -0.52
C THR A 283 -18.02 -4.20 -0.77
N GLN A 284 -18.90 -3.32 -0.27
CA GLN A 284 -18.73 -1.88 -0.43
C GLN A 284 -17.58 -1.38 0.45
N ARG A 285 -16.64 -0.63 -0.14
CA ARG A 285 -15.59 0.09 0.58
C ARG A 285 -16.16 1.20 1.45
N ALA A 286 -15.61 1.36 2.64
CA ALA A 286 -15.93 2.47 3.52
C ALA A 286 -15.26 3.76 2.98
N THR A 287 -16.02 4.87 2.99
CA THR A 287 -15.49 6.17 2.54
C THR A 287 -14.83 6.87 3.72
N PRO A 288 -13.58 7.35 3.60
CA PRO A 288 -12.93 8.09 4.67
C PRO A 288 -13.64 9.43 4.91
N ILE A 289 -13.79 9.75 6.18
CA ILE A 289 -14.19 11.06 6.68
C ILE A 289 -12.91 11.87 6.86
N ILE A 290 -12.86 13.01 6.20
CA ILE A 290 -11.70 13.91 6.20
C ILE A 290 -12.20 15.30 6.55
N ALA A 291 -11.44 16.00 7.38
CA ALA A 291 -11.79 17.34 7.84
C ALA A 291 -12.04 18.29 6.65
N PRO A 292 -12.99 19.23 6.76
CA PRO A 292 -13.14 20.33 5.81
C PRO A 292 -11.82 21.11 5.63
N GLU A 293 -11.62 21.70 4.45
CA GLU A 293 -10.35 22.37 4.10
C GLU A 293 -10.02 23.55 5.05
N GLU A 294 -11.05 24.24 5.54
CA GLU A 294 -10.94 25.31 6.52
C GLU A 294 -10.32 24.85 7.85
N ASP A 295 -10.57 23.60 8.23
CA ASP A 295 -10.07 22.98 9.47
C ASP A 295 -8.73 22.27 9.27
N GLN A 296 -8.34 22.00 8.02
CA GLN A 296 -7.06 21.39 7.68
C GLN A 296 -5.90 22.36 7.88
N ASN A 297 -4.77 21.86 8.38
CA ASN A 297 -3.52 22.61 8.42
C ASN A 297 -2.82 22.64 7.05
N ALA A 298 -1.81 23.51 6.90
CA ALA A 298 -1.16 23.76 5.61
C ALA A 298 -0.36 22.58 5.02
N LEU A 299 -0.06 21.55 5.84
CA LEU A 299 0.66 20.35 5.42
C LEU A 299 -0.28 19.18 5.14
N GLU A 300 -1.59 19.31 5.33
CA GLU A 300 -2.53 18.25 4.98
C GLU A 300 -2.69 18.12 3.47
N SER A 301 -2.55 16.89 2.95
CA SER A 301 -2.37 16.59 1.52
C SER A 301 -3.40 17.28 0.63
N ARG A 302 -4.69 17.25 1.03
CA ARG A 302 -5.75 17.80 0.20
C ARG A 302 -5.68 19.32 0.11
N LYS A 303 -5.41 20.01 1.23
CA LYS A 303 -5.20 21.46 1.22
C LYS A 303 -3.92 21.85 0.50
N LEU A 304 -2.82 21.13 0.74
CA LEU A 304 -1.52 21.37 0.14
C LEU A 304 -1.56 21.24 -1.39
N TRP A 305 -2.19 20.18 -1.90
CA TRP A 305 -2.19 19.86 -3.33
C TRP A 305 -3.43 20.37 -4.09
N LYS A 306 -4.42 20.96 -3.40
CA LYS A 306 -5.72 21.40 -3.96
C LYS A 306 -5.63 22.01 -5.35
N TYR A 307 -4.85 23.07 -5.51
CA TYR A 307 -4.81 23.81 -6.79
C TYR A 307 -4.09 23.04 -7.89
N VAL A 308 -3.13 22.17 -7.53
CA VAL A 308 -2.50 21.25 -8.49
C VAL A 308 -3.52 20.22 -8.95
N SER A 309 -4.26 19.61 -8.02
CA SER A 309 -5.32 18.64 -8.32
C SER A 309 -6.42 19.24 -9.19
N GLN A 310 -6.92 20.44 -8.86
CA GLN A 310 -7.93 21.14 -9.65
C GLN A 310 -7.46 21.42 -11.09
N ALA A 311 -6.22 21.83 -11.27
CA ALA A 311 -5.64 22.09 -12.59
C ALA A 311 -5.48 20.79 -13.41
N ILE A 312 -5.12 19.67 -12.76
CA ILE A 312 -5.08 18.35 -13.41
C ILE A 312 -6.49 17.93 -13.82
N ASP A 313 -7.47 18.05 -12.93
CA ASP A 313 -8.85 17.66 -13.18
C ASP A 313 -9.50 18.48 -14.30
N SER A 314 -9.13 19.76 -14.44
CA SER A 314 -9.58 20.62 -15.54
C SER A 314 -8.78 20.46 -16.83
N GLY A 315 -7.74 19.63 -16.85
CA GLY A 315 -6.84 19.46 -18.00
C GLY A 315 -5.87 20.62 -18.26
N ASP A 316 -5.73 21.55 -17.32
CA ASP A 316 -4.75 22.65 -17.37
C ASP A 316 -3.40 22.20 -16.80
N PHE A 317 -2.72 21.35 -17.56
CA PHE A 317 -1.45 20.75 -17.16
C PHE A 317 -0.30 21.76 -17.07
N ALA A 318 -0.39 22.89 -17.77
CA ALA A 318 0.59 23.96 -17.69
C ALA A 318 0.54 24.62 -16.31
N THR A 319 -0.66 24.99 -15.85
CA THR A 319 -0.88 25.52 -14.50
C THR A 319 -0.53 24.48 -13.43
N ALA A 320 -0.95 23.22 -13.61
CA ALA A 320 -0.60 22.15 -12.68
C ALA A 320 0.93 22.01 -12.51
N SER A 321 1.68 22.01 -13.61
CA SER A 321 3.15 21.89 -13.59
C SER A 321 3.82 23.08 -12.90
N LYS A 322 3.32 24.30 -13.14
CA LYS A 322 3.80 25.52 -12.48
C LYS A 322 3.58 25.45 -10.97
N LEU A 323 2.34 25.20 -10.53
CA LEU A 323 1.97 25.14 -9.11
C LEU A 323 2.73 24.04 -8.36
N LYS A 324 2.85 22.85 -8.98
CA LYS A 324 3.66 21.75 -8.44
C LYS A 324 5.11 22.17 -8.25
N SER A 325 5.70 22.81 -9.26
CA SER A 325 7.09 23.27 -9.21
C SER A 325 7.32 24.30 -8.10
N GLU A 326 6.35 25.19 -7.85
CA GLU A 326 6.41 26.15 -6.74
C GLU A 326 6.42 25.46 -5.37
N ILE A 327 5.57 24.44 -5.17
CA ILE A 327 5.55 23.65 -3.92
C ILE A 327 6.89 22.94 -3.70
N GLU A 328 7.40 22.26 -4.72
CA GLU A 328 8.68 21.53 -4.64
C GLU A 328 9.87 22.48 -4.48
N GLN A 329 9.83 23.67 -5.08
CA GLN A 329 10.89 24.66 -4.91
C GLN A 329 10.92 25.20 -3.49
N ARG A 330 9.76 25.50 -2.89
CA ARG A 330 9.70 25.90 -1.47
C ARG A 330 10.34 24.85 -0.55
N GLN A 331 10.14 23.57 -0.84
CA GLN A 331 10.79 22.50 -0.08
C GLN A 331 12.31 22.46 -0.28
N ARG A 332 12.80 22.63 -1.52
CA ARG A 332 14.24 22.73 -1.78
C ARG A 332 14.87 23.93 -1.08
N ASP A 333 14.17 25.07 -1.05
CA ASP A 333 14.63 26.29 -0.39
C ASP A 333 14.72 26.11 1.13
N LYS A 334 13.72 25.46 1.76
CA LYS A 334 13.78 25.11 3.19
C LYS A 334 15.03 24.30 3.55
N VAL A 335 15.30 23.24 2.79
CA VAL A 335 16.50 22.40 2.98
C VAL A 335 17.77 23.23 2.80
N LYS A 336 17.83 24.07 1.77
CA LYS A 336 18.98 24.94 1.50
C LYS A 336 19.22 25.96 2.62
N ASN A 337 18.16 26.46 3.25
CA ASN A 337 18.21 27.40 4.35
C ASN A 337 18.51 26.73 5.70
N GLY A 338 18.57 25.40 5.76
CA GLY A 338 18.75 24.65 7.01
C GLY A 338 17.52 24.71 7.92
N GLU A 339 16.33 24.94 7.36
CA GLU A 339 15.07 24.89 8.11
C GLU A 339 14.72 23.43 8.42
N GLU A 340 14.56 23.10 9.70
CA GLU A 340 14.14 21.76 10.13
C GLU A 340 12.63 21.56 9.97
N THR A 341 12.24 20.40 9.42
CA THR A 341 10.85 19.96 9.42
C THR A 341 10.60 19.09 10.65
N ILE A 342 9.72 19.55 11.54
CA ILE A 342 9.31 18.81 12.74
C ILE A 342 8.17 17.85 12.38
N LEU A 343 8.44 16.55 12.47
CA LEU A 343 7.44 15.51 12.29
C LEU A 343 6.45 15.52 13.47
N GLN A 344 5.16 15.45 13.17
CA GLN A 344 4.08 15.61 14.15
C GLN A 344 3.64 14.29 14.77
N TYR A 345 3.66 13.20 14.01
CA TYR A 345 2.98 11.96 14.40
C TYR A 345 3.92 10.78 14.59
N PHE A 346 5.10 10.77 13.96
CA PHE A 346 6.00 9.61 14.03
C PHE A 346 7.41 10.00 14.46
N ASP A 347 8.06 9.08 15.20
CA ASP A 347 9.48 9.11 15.51
C ASP A 347 10.17 7.87 14.95
N TRP A 348 11.43 8.01 14.57
CA TRP A 348 12.26 6.86 14.22
C TRP A 348 12.74 6.16 15.48
N VAL A 349 12.35 4.88 15.64
CA VAL A 349 12.86 4.01 16.70
C VAL A 349 13.92 3.11 16.09
N GLU A 350 15.17 3.42 16.40
CA GLU A 350 16.29 2.52 16.11
C GLU A 350 16.19 1.25 16.97
N GLU A 351 16.51 0.11 16.40
CA GLU A 351 16.43 -1.19 17.06
C GLU A 351 15.04 -1.51 17.64
N ASP A 352 13.98 -1.29 16.85
CA ASP A 352 12.63 -1.74 17.20
C ASP A 352 12.63 -3.26 17.43
N GLN A 353 12.55 -3.64 18.71
CA GLN A 353 12.75 -5.01 19.10
C GLN A 353 11.60 -5.93 18.70
N VAL A 354 10.38 -5.40 18.52
CA VAL A 354 9.26 -6.19 17.98
C VAL A 354 9.57 -6.56 16.53
N PHE A 355 9.99 -5.57 15.74
CA PHE A 355 10.40 -5.80 14.36
C PHE A 355 11.57 -6.77 14.29
N LEU A 356 12.66 -6.53 15.01
CA LEU A 356 13.87 -7.36 14.96
C LEU A 356 13.58 -8.81 15.33
N ASN A 357 12.82 -9.06 16.40
CA ASN A 357 12.49 -10.41 16.83
C ASN A 357 11.68 -11.17 15.77
N LEU A 358 10.61 -10.56 15.23
CA LEU A 358 9.75 -11.22 14.24
C LEU A 358 10.45 -11.34 12.87
N ASN A 359 11.20 -10.33 12.45
CA ASN A 359 11.95 -10.34 11.20
C ASN A 359 13.06 -11.42 11.22
N ASN A 360 13.70 -11.65 12.37
CA ASN A 360 14.67 -12.74 12.52
C ASN A 360 14.02 -14.12 12.29
N LEU A 361 12.78 -14.34 12.76
CA LEU A 361 12.05 -15.58 12.47
C LEU A 361 11.78 -15.75 10.97
N ILE A 362 11.44 -14.66 10.26
CA ILE A 362 11.23 -14.67 8.81
C ILE A 362 12.53 -15.04 8.09
N ASN A 363 13.63 -14.35 8.40
CA ASN A 363 14.91 -14.53 7.72
C ASN A 363 15.51 -15.92 7.94
N ASN A 364 15.39 -16.47 9.15
CA ASN A 364 15.83 -17.82 9.47
C ASN A 364 15.09 -18.90 8.69
N LYS A 365 13.83 -18.64 8.31
CA LYS A 365 12.98 -19.62 7.63
C LYS A 365 13.01 -19.51 6.11
N TYR A 366 12.94 -18.29 5.59
CA TYR A 366 12.70 -18.06 4.17
C TYR A 366 13.93 -17.52 3.43
N HIS A 367 15.00 -17.17 4.15
CA HIS A 367 16.22 -16.58 3.57
C HIS A 367 15.88 -15.46 2.57
N ILE A 368 14.93 -14.59 2.94
CA ILE A 368 14.56 -13.43 2.13
C ILE A 368 15.72 -12.43 2.27
N GLU A 369 16.82 -12.69 1.55
CA GLU A 369 18.04 -11.88 1.58
C GLU A 369 17.72 -10.40 1.28
N GLU A 370 18.29 -9.52 2.12
CA GLU A 370 18.56 -8.09 1.95
C GLU A 370 17.46 -7.15 1.41
N LYS A 371 16.18 -7.53 1.34
CA LYS A 371 15.12 -6.54 1.09
C LYS A 371 15.07 -5.45 2.17
N TYR A 372 15.55 -5.76 3.38
CA TYR A 372 15.45 -4.92 4.56
C TYR A 372 16.78 -4.92 5.34
N ARG A 373 17.64 -3.93 5.08
CA ARG A 373 18.73 -3.54 6.00
C ARG A 373 18.25 -2.57 7.08
N GLU A 374 16.95 -2.33 7.14
CA GLU A 374 16.36 -1.49 8.19
C GLU A 374 16.55 -2.18 9.53
N LYS A 375 17.02 -1.42 10.52
CA LYS A 375 17.19 -1.88 11.90
C LYS A 375 16.13 -1.30 12.83
N GLY A 376 15.14 -0.60 12.30
CA GLY A 376 14.18 0.17 13.10
C GLY A 376 12.86 0.38 12.38
N SER A 377 12.00 1.16 13.02
CA SER A 377 10.65 1.46 12.55
C SER A 377 10.32 2.94 12.72
N TRP A 378 9.49 3.49 11.82
CA TRP A 378 8.80 4.75 12.09
C TRP A 378 7.56 4.47 12.94
N VAL A 379 7.61 4.86 14.21
CA VAL A 379 6.61 4.51 15.22
C VAL A 379 5.77 5.73 15.54
N TYR A 380 4.45 5.53 15.62
CA TYR A 380 3.52 6.57 16.02
C TYR A 380 3.79 7.04 17.45
N LYS A 381 3.86 8.35 17.67
CA LYS A 381 4.22 8.98 18.96
C LYS A 381 3.28 8.64 20.11
N LYS A 382 2.02 8.30 19.79
CA LYS A 382 1.00 7.90 20.76
C LYS A 382 0.59 6.44 20.55
N LEU A 383 1.55 5.59 20.20
CA LEU A 383 1.31 4.18 19.91
C LEU A 383 0.51 3.50 21.02
N LEU A 384 -0.63 2.92 20.66
CA LEU A 384 -1.44 2.12 21.57
C LEU A 384 -1.01 0.65 21.58
N PHE A 385 -1.29 -0.02 22.70
CA PHE A 385 -1.15 -1.47 22.88
C PHE A 385 0.30 -1.97 22.75
N GLU A 386 1.26 -1.20 23.24
CA GLU A 386 2.68 -1.59 23.27
C GLU A 386 2.97 -2.76 24.22
N LYS A 387 2.28 -2.79 25.36
CA LYS A 387 2.58 -3.68 26.50
C LYS A 387 2.31 -5.15 26.22
#